data_AF-A0A8T7GWM0-F1
#
_entry.id   AF-A0A8T7GWM0-F1
#
_cell.length_a   1.000
_cell.length_b   1.000
_cell.length_c   1.000
_cell.angle_alpha   90.00
_cell.angle_beta   90.00
_cell.angle_gamma   90.00
#
_symmetry.space_group_name_H-M   'P 1'
#
loop_
_entity.id
_entity.type
_entity.pdbx_description
1 polymer ?
#
loop_
_entity_poly.entity_id
_entity_poly.type
_entity_poly.pdbx_seq_one_letter_code
_entity_poly.pdbx_strand_id
1 'polypeptide(L)'
;MEWASMLLGAVIGALVVYVYLRGKLKEKDKEMEKLSAEFKPKLEQIRREFHEHLEEIEKELVELLSNEVIPSTIMSSMRTKLSSHIEKFVPFSQQWKWDPADALFVGKPVDYLVFDGLSNGDVKKLVLVEVKTGRARMNARESILKNAIQNGLEVEWVEIRIPDHTITKDQIQELWQEKEKKIGYKKSLTRAIGNLLNRVKDKLRE
;
A
#
# COMPACT_ATOMS: atom_id res chain seq x y z
N MET A 1 17.94 -24.39 56.68
CA MET A 1 19.07 -23.87 55.88
C MET A 1 19.09 -24.40 54.44
N GLU A 2 18.48 -25.55 54.14
CA GLU A 2 18.52 -26.16 52.78
C GLU A 2 17.74 -25.41 51.69
N TRP A 3 16.69 -24.69 52.06
CA TRP A 3 15.87 -23.92 51.11
C TRP A 3 16.61 -22.69 50.56
N ALA A 4 17.57 -22.15 51.32
CA ALA A 4 18.36 -21.01 50.91
C ALA A 4 19.37 -21.35 49.80
N SER A 5 19.99 -22.54 49.85
CA SER A 5 20.88 -23.02 48.79
C SER A 5 20.11 -23.40 47.52
N MET A 6 18.89 -23.94 47.65
CA MET A 6 18.01 -24.21 46.51
C MET A 6 17.56 -22.92 45.81
N LEU A 7 17.20 -21.88 46.57
CA LEU A 7 16.86 -20.56 46.03
C LEU A 7 18.06 -19.89 45.35
N LEU A 8 19.25 -19.97 45.94
CA LEU A 8 20.48 -19.43 45.36
C LEU A 8 20.81 -20.12 44.02
N GLY A 9 20.65 -21.44 43.94
CA GLY A 9 20.82 -22.21 42.71
C GLY A 9 19.84 -21.81 41.60
N ALA A 10 18.56 -21.61 41.95
CA ALA A 10 17.54 -21.16 40.99
C ALA A 10 17.83 -19.75 40.44
N VAL A 11 18.28 -18.82 41.30
CA VAL A 11 18.66 -17.46 40.90
C VAL A 11 19.88 -17.47 39.97
N ILE A 12 20.89 -18.26 40.30
CA ILE A 12 22.09 -18.40 39.45
C ILE A 12 21.71 -19.03 38.10
N GLY A 13 20.87 -20.07 38.10
CA GLY A 13 20.36 -20.70 36.87
C GLY A 13 19.60 -19.71 35.99
N ALA A 14 18.68 -18.94 36.57
CA ALA A 14 17.95 -17.88 35.86
C ALA A 14 18.89 -16.79 35.33
N LEU A 15 19.93 -16.42 36.08
CA LEU A 15 20.93 -15.45 35.66
C LEU A 15 21.77 -15.97 34.48
N VAL A 16 22.21 -17.23 34.51
CA VAL A 16 22.94 -17.87 33.41
C VAL A 16 22.08 -17.94 32.15
N VAL A 17 20.81 -18.34 32.29
CA VAL A 17 19.85 -18.37 31.19
C VAL A 17 19.61 -16.96 30.64
N TYR A 18 19.44 -15.95 31.51
CA TYR A 18 19.30 -14.56 31.11
C TYR A 18 20.51 -14.05 30.33
N VAL A 19 21.74 -14.31 30.82
CA VAL A 19 22.98 -13.92 30.15
C VAL A 19 23.11 -14.61 28.79
N TYR A 20 22.80 -15.91 28.71
CA TYR A 20 22.82 -16.67 27.47
C TYR A 20 21.82 -16.13 26.43
N LEU A 21 20.56 -15.94 26.84
CA LEU A 21 19.51 -15.39 25.97
C LEU A 21 19.85 -13.97 25.50
N ARG A 22 20.38 -13.12 26.38
CA ARG A 22 20.83 -11.77 26.04
C ARG A 22 21.99 -11.77 25.05
N GLY A 23 22.90 -12.73 25.15
CA GLY A 23 23.98 -12.93 24.17
C GLY A 23 23.43 -13.26 22.78
N LYS A 24 22.50 -14.22 22.70
CA LYS A 24 21.87 -14.65 21.44
C LYS A 24 21.02 -13.57 20.78
N LEU A 25 20.34 -12.73 21.57
CA LEU A 25 19.61 -11.56 21.06
C LEU A 25 20.56 -10.54 20.43
N LYS A 26 21.67 -10.20 21.09
CA LYS A 26 22.69 -9.29 20.53
C LYS A 26 23.32 -9.82 19.24
N GLU A 27 23.47 -11.14 19.12
CA GLU A 27 24.02 -11.78 17.93
C GLU A 27 23.06 -11.66 16.74
N LYS A 28 21.76 -11.91 16.98
CA LYS A 28 20.69 -11.67 16.00
C LYS A 28 20.54 -10.20 15.62
N ASP A 29 20.64 -9.29 16.59
CA ASP A 29 20.58 -7.84 16.32
C ASP A 29 21.73 -7.42 15.40
N LYS A 30 22.95 -7.92 15.63
CA LYS A 30 24.10 -7.67 14.75
C LYS A 30 23.94 -8.30 13.36
N GLU A 31 23.35 -9.48 13.28
CA GLU A 31 23.08 -10.15 12.01
C GLU A 31 22.04 -9.38 11.19
N MET A 32 20.95 -8.94 11.84
CA MET A 32 19.95 -8.06 11.25
C MET A 32 20.51 -6.69 10.87
N GLU A 33 21.42 -6.12 11.67
CA GLU A 33 22.09 -4.86 11.37
C GLU A 33 23.01 -5.01 10.15
N LYS A 34 23.82 -6.08 10.09
CA LYS A 34 24.67 -6.39 8.92
C LYS A 34 23.84 -6.64 7.66
N LEU A 35 22.77 -7.42 7.77
CA LEU A 35 21.84 -7.69 6.68
C LEU A 35 21.18 -6.38 6.22
N SER A 36 20.71 -5.55 7.15
CA SER A 36 20.16 -4.24 6.78
C SER A 36 21.21 -3.35 6.12
N ALA A 37 22.46 -3.34 6.59
CA ALA A 37 23.54 -2.53 6.04
C ALA A 37 23.98 -3.00 4.64
N GLU A 38 23.91 -4.30 4.36
CA GLU A 38 24.18 -4.90 3.05
C GLU A 38 23.07 -4.59 2.05
N PHE A 39 21.81 -4.70 2.47
CA PHE A 39 20.65 -4.50 1.59
C PHE A 39 20.26 -3.03 1.42
N LYS A 40 20.58 -2.16 2.37
CA LYS A 40 20.29 -0.73 2.32
C LYS A 40 20.82 -0.03 1.07
N PRO A 41 22.10 -0.14 0.67
CA PRO A 41 22.58 0.49 -0.56
C PRO A 41 21.89 -0.07 -1.82
N LYS A 42 21.54 -1.36 -1.81
CA LYS A 42 20.83 -2.00 -2.93
C LYS A 42 19.39 -1.54 -3.04
N LEU A 43 18.70 -1.36 -1.92
CA LEU A 43 17.37 -0.77 -1.86
C LEU A 43 17.39 0.68 -2.31
N GLU A 44 18.37 1.47 -1.88
CA GLU A 44 18.55 2.85 -2.33
C GLU A 44 18.86 2.93 -3.83
N GLN A 45 19.63 1.98 -4.37
CA GLN A 45 19.87 1.87 -5.80
C GLN A 45 18.59 1.54 -6.58
N ILE A 46 17.87 0.48 -6.20
CA ILE A 46 16.59 0.09 -6.85
C ILE A 46 15.60 1.25 -6.77
N ARG A 47 15.54 1.91 -5.61
CA ARG A 47 14.70 3.09 -5.39
C ARG A 47 15.08 4.21 -6.35
N ARG A 48 16.37 4.53 -6.49
CA ARG A 48 16.85 5.56 -7.42
C ARG A 48 16.52 5.20 -8.88
N GLU A 49 16.84 3.99 -9.30
CA GLU A 49 16.55 3.50 -10.67
C GLU A 49 15.05 3.57 -10.96
N PHE A 50 14.21 3.18 -10.00
CA PHE A 50 12.76 3.28 -10.15
C PHE A 50 12.29 4.73 -10.31
N HIS A 51 12.89 5.70 -9.60
CA HIS A 51 12.57 7.13 -9.79
C HIS A 51 12.99 7.63 -11.17
N GLU A 52 14.21 7.30 -11.60
CA GLU A 52 14.73 7.72 -12.90
C GLU A 52 13.82 7.19 -14.02
N HIS A 53 13.40 5.93 -13.96
CA HIS A 53 12.47 5.35 -14.93
C HIS A 53 11.07 6.00 -14.86
N LEU A 54 10.57 6.34 -13.67
CA LEU A 54 9.28 7.03 -13.54
C LEU A 54 9.32 8.43 -14.17
N GLU A 55 10.40 9.18 -13.94
CA GLU A 55 10.59 10.50 -14.55
C GLU A 55 10.74 10.41 -16.07
N GLU A 56 11.48 9.40 -16.56
CA GLU A 56 11.65 9.15 -18.00
C GLU A 56 10.33 8.78 -18.68
N ILE A 57 9.55 7.86 -18.10
CA ILE A 57 8.22 7.50 -18.59
C ILE A 57 7.27 8.70 -18.57
N GLU A 58 7.30 9.53 -17.52
CA GLU A 58 6.46 10.73 -17.45
C GLU A 58 6.83 11.71 -18.57
N LYS A 59 8.13 11.92 -18.81
CA LYS A 59 8.63 12.79 -19.86
C LYS A 59 8.28 12.28 -21.25
N GLU A 60 8.54 11.00 -21.53
CA GLU A 60 8.17 10.36 -22.80
C GLU A 60 6.66 10.44 -23.04
N LEU A 61 5.83 10.21 -22.01
CA LEU A 61 4.39 10.31 -22.16
C LEU A 61 3.96 11.76 -22.46
N VAL A 62 4.54 12.76 -21.79
CA VAL A 62 4.26 14.18 -22.07
C VAL A 62 4.69 14.56 -23.50
N GLU A 63 5.82 14.06 -23.96
CA GLU A 63 6.35 14.33 -25.31
C GLU A 63 5.50 13.64 -26.39
N LEU A 64 5.16 12.36 -26.20
CA LEU A 64 4.23 11.62 -27.06
C LEU A 64 2.87 12.31 -27.14
N LEU A 65 2.30 12.70 -25.98
CA LEU A 65 1.03 13.41 -25.92
C LEU A 65 1.09 14.80 -26.58
N SER A 66 2.24 15.47 -26.54
CA SER A 66 2.42 16.81 -27.15
C SER A 66 2.58 16.75 -28.67
N ASN A 67 3.15 15.67 -29.20
CA ASN A 67 3.42 15.49 -30.63
C ASN A 67 2.24 14.90 -31.41
N GLU A 68 1.27 14.29 -30.71
CA GLU A 68 0.08 13.71 -31.31
C GLU A 68 -1.08 14.72 -31.23
N VAL A 69 -1.90 14.85 -32.29
CA VAL A 69 -3.11 15.73 -32.28
C VAL A 69 -4.20 15.05 -31.44
N ILE A 70 -3.93 14.85 -30.16
CA ILE A 70 -4.88 14.32 -29.19
C ILE A 70 -5.71 15.51 -28.70
N PRO A 71 -7.06 15.43 -28.80
CA PRO A 71 -7.93 16.44 -28.20
C PRO A 71 -7.54 16.70 -26.75
N SER A 72 -7.39 17.98 -26.38
CA SER A 72 -6.93 18.41 -25.04
C SER A 72 -7.71 17.77 -23.87
N THR A 73 -8.97 17.40 -24.10
CA THR A 73 -9.82 16.66 -23.16
C THR A 73 -9.31 15.26 -22.86
N ILE A 74 -8.85 14.51 -23.87
CA ILE A 74 -8.29 13.16 -23.71
C ILE A 74 -6.93 13.25 -23.01
N MET A 75 -6.10 14.22 -23.40
CA MET A 75 -4.81 14.50 -22.78
C MET A 75 -4.95 14.81 -21.27
N SER A 76 -5.92 15.66 -20.90
CA SER A 76 -6.21 15.97 -19.49
C SER A 76 -6.64 14.74 -18.69
N SER A 77 -7.48 13.88 -19.29
CA SER A 77 -7.93 12.63 -18.67
C SER A 77 -6.77 11.64 -18.46
N MET A 78 -5.91 11.47 -19.46
CA MET A 78 -4.72 10.61 -19.36
C MET A 78 -3.73 11.09 -18.31
N ARG A 79 -3.44 12.40 -18.27
CA ARG A 79 -2.58 12.99 -17.23
C ARG A 79 -3.13 12.77 -15.83
N THR A 80 -4.44 12.93 -15.66
CA THR A 80 -5.12 12.68 -14.38
C THR A 80 -5.02 11.21 -13.98
N LYS A 81 -5.18 10.28 -14.94
CA LYS A 81 -5.01 8.84 -14.68
C LYS A 81 -3.57 8.48 -14.35
N LEU A 82 -2.58 9.06 -15.03
CA LEU A 82 -1.17 8.78 -14.71
C LEU A 82 -0.84 9.25 -13.29
N SER A 83 -1.25 10.48 -12.93
CA SER A 83 -1.10 11.03 -11.58
C SER A 83 -1.64 10.06 -10.52
N SER A 84 -2.83 9.49 -10.74
CA SER A 84 -3.43 8.56 -9.78
C SER A 84 -2.74 7.20 -9.68
N HIS A 85 -1.90 6.83 -10.66
CA HIS A 85 -1.04 5.65 -10.55
C HIS A 85 0.25 5.99 -9.82
N ILE A 86 0.86 7.14 -10.10
CA ILE A 86 2.05 7.63 -9.41
C ILE A 86 1.77 7.77 -7.91
N GLU A 87 0.59 8.29 -7.54
CA GLU A 87 0.14 8.39 -6.15
C GLU A 87 0.33 7.10 -5.35
N LYS A 88 0.15 5.92 -5.97
CA LYS A 88 0.27 4.60 -5.32
C LYS A 88 1.71 4.17 -5.00
N PHE A 89 2.70 4.83 -5.59
CA PHE A 89 4.12 4.50 -5.42
C PHE A 89 4.87 5.51 -4.55
N VAL A 90 4.19 6.56 -4.08
CA VAL A 90 4.75 7.62 -3.23
C VAL A 90 5.43 7.12 -1.95
N PRO A 91 5.03 6.00 -1.30
CA PRO A 91 5.76 5.46 -0.15
C PRO A 91 7.22 5.12 -0.46
N PHE A 92 7.54 4.84 -1.72
CA PHE A 92 8.90 4.59 -2.17
C PHE A 92 9.62 5.87 -2.58
N SER A 93 9.05 7.06 -2.40
CA SER A 93 9.69 8.34 -2.76
C SER A 93 10.63 8.88 -1.68
N GLN A 94 11.64 9.68 -2.05
CA GLN A 94 12.58 10.25 -1.06
C GLN A 94 11.91 11.13 0.02
N GLN A 95 10.73 11.69 -0.26
CA GLN A 95 10.00 12.56 0.67
C GLN A 95 9.21 11.77 1.72
N TRP A 96 9.07 10.45 1.54
CA TRP A 96 8.36 9.58 2.45
C TRP A 96 9.18 9.30 3.72
N LYS A 97 8.59 9.53 4.89
CA LYS A 97 9.27 9.48 6.19
C LYS A 97 8.90 8.28 7.05
N TRP A 98 7.90 7.50 6.62
CA TRP A 98 7.37 6.36 7.37
C TRP A 98 7.79 5.05 6.74
N ASP A 99 7.59 3.95 7.45
CA ASP A 99 7.73 2.61 6.86
C ASP A 99 6.66 2.43 5.77
N PRO A 100 7.01 2.09 4.52
CA PRO A 100 6.04 1.77 3.48
C PRO A 100 5.09 0.61 3.85
N ALA A 101 5.51 -0.30 4.74
CA ALA A 101 4.67 -1.39 5.23
C ALA A 101 3.52 -0.91 6.14
N ASP A 102 3.69 0.26 6.76
CA ASP A 102 2.69 0.88 7.64
C ASP A 102 1.69 1.76 6.87
N ALA A 103 1.89 1.91 5.56
CA ALA A 103 1.13 2.79 4.70
C ALA A 103 0.03 2.03 3.94
N LEU A 104 -1.23 2.41 4.17
CA LEU A 104 -2.38 1.93 3.42
C LEU A 104 -2.82 3.00 2.42
N PHE A 105 -2.79 2.67 1.12
CA PHE A 105 -3.39 3.50 0.10
C PHE A 105 -4.93 3.40 0.18
N VAL A 106 -5.59 4.54 0.34
CA VAL A 106 -7.06 4.66 0.41
C VAL A 106 -7.60 5.38 -0.83
N GLY A 107 -6.94 6.45 -1.26
CA GLY A 107 -7.49 7.39 -2.24
C GLY A 107 -8.58 8.29 -1.62
N LYS A 108 -9.38 8.97 -2.45
CA LYS A 108 -10.35 9.99 -1.96
C LYS A 108 -11.19 9.49 -0.76
N PRO A 109 -11.29 10.28 0.34
CA PRO A 109 -10.94 11.70 0.46
C PRO A 109 -9.49 12.03 0.86
N VAL A 110 -8.62 11.04 1.10
CA VAL A 110 -7.19 11.25 1.40
C VAL A 110 -6.35 10.08 0.89
N ASP A 111 -5.21 10.32 0.25
CA ASP A 111 -4.52 9.25 -0.46
C ASP A 111 -4.02 8.09 0.42
N TYR A 112 -3.48 8.38 1.61
CA TYR A 112 -2.95 7.35 2.51
C TYR A 112 -3.39 7.50 3.97
N LEU A 113 -3.49 6.35 4.64
CA LEU A 113 -3.45 6.21 6.09
C LEU A 113 -2.13 5.52 6.46
N VAL A 114 -1.38 6.11 7.39
CA VAL A 114 -0.12 5.54 7.88
C VAL A 114 -0.23 5.25 9.36
N PHE A 115 -0.10 3.98 9.73
CA PHE A 115 -0.11 3.52 11.11
C PHE A 115 1.34 3.47 11.63
N ASP A 116 1.92 4.63 11.94
CA ASP A 116 3.34 4.79 12.27
C ASP A 116 3.77 3.85 13.41
N GLY A 117 4.55 2.82 13.09
CA GLY A 117 5.07 1.82 14.02
C GLY A 117 4.29 0.49 14.06
N LEU A 118 3.28 0.30 13.21
CA LEU A 118 2.48 -0.92 13.13
C LEU A 118 3.34 -2.16 12.81
N SER A 119 4.27 -2.05 11.85
CA SER A 119 5.20 -3.12 11.47
C SER A 119 6.11 -3.54 12.62
N ASN A 120 6.34 -2.64 13.57
CA ASN A 120 7.13 -2.87 14.79
C ASN A 120 6.27 -3.28 16.00
N GLY A 121 4.95 -3.38 15.85
CA GLY A 121 4.01 -3.75 16.91
C GLY A 121 3.69 -2.65 17.92
N ASP A 122 4.10 -1.41 17.66
CA ASP A 122 3.88 -0.25 18.53
C ASP A 122 3.39 0.96 17.72
N VAL A 123 2.07 1.12 17.62
CA VAL A 123 1.45 2.20 16.84
C VAL A 123 1.50 3.50 17.62
N LYS A 124 2.30 4.45 17.14
CA LYS A 124 2.52 5.76 17.78
C LYS A 124 1.43 6.76 17.43
N LYS A 125 1.01 6.76 16.17
CA LYS A 125 0.00 7.69 15.63
C LYS A 125 -0.55 7.20 14.29
N LEU A 126 -1.76 7.65 13.98
CA LEU A 126 -2.33 7.58 12.64
C LEU A 126 -1.98 8.88 11.88
N VAL A 127 -1.42 8.76 10.67
CA VAL A 127 -1.14 9.90 9.81
C VAL A 127 -1.96 9.81 8.53
N LEU A 128 -2.69 10.87 8.21
CA LEU A 128 -3.34 11.02 6.91
C LEU A 128 -2.36 11.74 5.97
N VAL A 129 -2.06 11.15 4.82
CA VAL A 129 -1.16 11.75 3.83
C VAL A 129 -1.92 11.96 2.53
N GLU A 130 -1.98 13.22 2.10
CA GLU A 130 -2.48 13.64 0.80
C GLU A 130 -1.27 13.91 -0.11
N VAL A 131 -1.25 13.30 -1.29
CA VAL A 131 -0.18 13.45 -2.28
C VAL A 131 -0.57 14.53 -3.27
N LYS A 132 0.36 15.45 -3.56
CA LYS A 132 0.18 16.48 -4.58
C LYS A 132 1.29 16.39 -5.61
N THR A 133 0.92 16.29 -6.88
CA THR A 133 1.87 16.35 -8.01
C THR A 133 1.92 17.76 -8.60
N GLY A 134 3.12 18.30 -8.82
CA GLY A 134 3.34 19.57 -9.52
C GLY A 134 2.67 20.78 -8.83
N ARG A 135 1.78 21.48 -9.57
CA ARG A 135 1.07 22.68 -9.09
C ARG A 135 -0.30 22.38 -8.46
N ALA A 136 -0.57 21.13 -8.11
CA ALA A 136 -1.85 20.73 -7.53
C ALA A 136 -2.11 21.49 -6.22
N ARG A 137 -3.29 22.10 -6.11
CA ARG A 137 -3.71 22.86 -4.92
C ARG A 137 -4.66 22.02 -4.06
N MET A 138 -4.73 22.38 -2.78
CA MET A 138 -5.67 21.76 -1.85
C MET A 138 -7.11 22.02 -2.30
N ASN A 139 -7.92 20.97 -2.36
CA ASN A 139 -9.33 21.08 -2.74
C ASN A 139 -10.21 21.38 -1.50
N ALA A 140 -11.47 21.78 -1.71
CA ALA A 140 -12.37 22.14 -0.62
C ALA A 140 -12.61 21.00 0.39
N ARG A 141 -12.73 19.75 -0.08
CA ARG A 141 -12.93 18.57 0.78
C ARG A 141 -11.69 18.25 1.61
N GLU A 142 -10.51 18.33 1.00
CA GLU A 142 -9.22 18.18 1.69
C GLU A 142 -9.04 19.26 2.77
N SER A 143 -9.41 20.50 2.46
CA SER A 143 -9.38 21.62 3.42
C SER A 143 -10.28 21.36 4.63
N ILE A 144 -11.52 20.91 4.39
CA ILE A 144 -12.46 20.56 5.46
C ILE A 144 -11.87 19.45 6.34
N LEU A 145 -11.35 18.38 5.73
CA LEU A 145 -10.78 17.25 6.46
C LEU A 145 -9.55 17.68 7.28
N LYS A 146 -8.62 18.41 6.67
CA LYS A 146 -7.43 18.95 7.34
C LYS A 146 -7.80 19.80 8.54
N ASN A 147 -8.75 20.72 8.38
CA ASN A 147 -9.21 21.59 9.46
C ASN A 147 -9.89 20.77 10.56
N ALA A 148 -10.72 19.78 10.22
CA ALA A 148 -11.36 18.93 11.21
C ALA A 148 -10.32 18.20 12.08
N ILE A 149 -9.30 17.61 11.44
CA ILE A 149 -8.21 16.93 12.14
C ILE A 149 -7.43 17.90 13.04
N GLN A 150 -7.11 19.09 12.54
CA GLN A 150 -6.41 20.13 13.32
C GLN A 150 -7.22 20.64 14.52
N ASN A 151 -8.54 20.57 14.44
CA ASN A 151 -9.46 20.94 15.52
C ASN A 151 -9.81 19.77 16.44
N GLY A 152 -9.13 18.63 16.34
CA GLY A 152 -9.33 17.48 17.23
C GLY A 152 -10.47 16.56 16.80
N LEU A 153 -10.59 16.28 15.50
CA LEU A 153 -11.52 15.27 14.96
C LEU A 153 -11.49 13.99 15.82
N GLU A 154 -12.66 13.58 16.28
CA GLU A 154 -12.84 12.36 17.07
C GLU A 154 -12.63 11.12 16.19
N VAL A 155 -11.98 10.11 16.76
CA VAL A 155 -11.69 8.83 16.10
C VAL A 155 -12.35 7.72 16.90
N GLU A 156 -13.22 6.93 16.25
CA GLU A 156 -13.95 5.83 16.86
C GLU A 156 -13.48 4.48 16.27
N TRP A 157 -13.39 3.47 17.13
CA TRP A 157 -13.19 2.08 16.71
C TRP A 157 -14.51 1.32 16.79
N VAL A 158 -14.97 0.80 15.65
CA VAL A 158 -16.20 0.01 15.56
C VAL A 158 -15.89 -1.37 14.96
N GLU A 159 -16.15 -2.43 15.72
CA GLU A 159 -16.07 -3.80 15.22
C GLU A 159 -17.45 -4.25 14.70
N ILE A 160 -17.56 -4.47 13.39
CA ILE A 160 -18.77 -5.03 12.77
C ILE A 160 -18.51 -6.49 12.42
N ARG A 161 -19.21 -7.39 13.10
CA ARG A 161 -19.18 -8.83 12.77
C ARG A 161 -20.23 -9.14 11.72
N ILE A 162 -19.77 -9.43 10.51
CA ILE A 162 -20.62 -9.93 9.45
C ILE A 162 -20.75 -11.45 9.66
N PRO A 163 -21.95 -11.99 9.93
CA PRO A 163 -22.12 -13.44 10.04
C PRO A 163 -21.69 -14.11 8.74
N ASP A 164 -21.17 -15.34 8.85
CA ASP A 164 -20.74 -16.14 7.72
C ASP A 164 -21.96 -16.43 6.84
N HIS A 165 -22.17 -15.59 5.84
CA HIS A 165 -23.14 -15.82 4.80
C HIS A 165 -22.41 -16.71 3.81
N THR A 166 -22.52 -18.03 3.99
CA THR A 166 -22.13 -18.97 2.96
C THR A 166 -23.01 -18.70 1.74
N ILE A 167 -22.62 -17.73 0.90
CA ILE A 167 -23.29 -17.51 -0.36
C ILE A 167 -23.00 -18.77 -1.16
N THR A 168 -24.00 -19.63 -1.30
CA THR A 168 -23.85 -20.83 -2.11
C THR A 168 -23.57 -20.40 -3.55
N LYS A 169 -22.86 -21.23 -4.33
CA LYS A 169 -22.62 -20.94 -5.76
C LYS A 169 -23.92 -20.62 -6.50
N ASP A 170 -25.02 -21.23 -6.06
CA ASP A 170 -26.37 -21.04 -6.60
C ASP A 170 -26.92 -19.63 -6.30
N GLN A 171 -26.75 -19.13 -5.07
CA GLN A 171 -27.12 -17.76 -4.70
C GLN A 171 -26.27 -16.70 -5.42
N ILE A 172 -24.97 -16.97 -5.60
CA ILE A 172 -24.11 -16.11 -6.43
C ILE A 172 -24.65 -16.09 -7.87
N GLN A 173 -24.96 -17.25 -8.44
CA GLN A 173 -25.47 -17.38 -9.80
C GLN A 173 -26.81 -16.68 -9.99
N GLU A 174 -27.75 -16.79 -9.06
CA GLU A 174 -29.03 -16.05 -9.09
C GLU A 174 -28.83 -14.54 -9.04
N LEU A 175 -27.95 -14.04 -8.16
CA LEU A 175 -27.63 -12.61 -8.07
C LEU A 175 -26.97 -12.08 -9.36
N TRP A 176 -26.12 -12.88 -10.02
CA TRP A 176 -25.56 -12.53 -11.32
C TRP A 176 -26.64 -12.52 -12.42
N GLN A 177 -27.55 -13.50 -12.45
CA GLN A 177 -28.65 -13.55 -13.43
C GLN A 177 -29.62 -12.37 -13.25
N GLU A 178 -29.92 -11.98 -12.01
CA GLU A 178 -30.78 -10.83 -11.72
C GLU A 178 -30.10 -9.52 -12.12
N LYS A 179 -28.81 -9.35 -11.81
CA LYS A 179 -28.03 -8.17 -12.23
C LYS A 179 -27.80 -8.12 -13.75
N GLU A 180 -27.63 -9.26 -14.42
CA GLU A 180 -27.52 -9.34 -15.89
C GLU A 180 -28.84 -8.94 -16.58
N LYS A 181 -30.00 -9.31 -16.00
CA LYS A 181 -31.31 -8.84 -16.49
C LYS A 181 -31.52 -7.34 -16.29
N LYS A 182 -31.05 -6.78 -15.17
CA LYS A 182 -31.18 -5.33 -14.86
C LYS A 182 -30.21 -4.45 -15.66
N ILE A 183 -29.02 -4.95 -15.97
CA ILE A 183 -27.98 -4.20 -16.71
C ILE A 183 -27.93 -4.73 -18.15
N GLY A 184 -29.01 -4.50 -18.90
CA GLY A 184 -29.21 -4.96 -20.29
C GLY A 184 -28.27 -4.35 -21.35
N TYR A 185 -27.03 -4.00 -21.02
CA TYR A 185 -26.08 -3.35 -21.94
C TYR A 185 -24.68 -3.99 -21.99
N LYS A 186 -24.31 -4.88 -21.05
CA LYS A 186 -22.91 -5.37 -20.94
C LYS A 186 -22.59 -6.69 -21.66
N LYS A 187 -23.58 -7.38 -22.23
CA LYS A 187 -23.39 -8.68 -22.92
C LYS A 187 -22.58 -8.55 -24.22
N SER A 188 -22.55 -7.38 -24.85
CA SER A 188 -21.74 -7.11 -26.05
C SER A 188 -20.25 -6.95 -25.70
N LEU A 189 -19.94 -6.27 -24.58
CA LEU A 189 -18.57 -5.97 -24.17
C LEU A 189 -17.83 -7.21 -23.67
N THR A 190 -18.49 -8.06 -22.87
CA THR A 190 -17.89 -9.31 -22.37
C THR A 190 -17.60 -10.28 -23.52
N ARG A 191 -18.47 -10.31 -24.54
CA ARG A 191 -18.28 -11.12 -25.74
C ARG A 191 -17.18 -10.55 -26.64
N ALA A 192 -17.09 -9.23 -26.76
CA ALA A 192 -16.02 -8.55 -27.50
C ALA A 192 -14.64 -8.76 -26.85
N ILE A 193 -14.55 -8.68 -25.53
CA ILE A 193 -13.31 -8.92 -24.77
C ILE A 193 -12.90 -10.39 -24.86
N GLY A 194 -13.85 -11.34 -24.72
CA GLY A 194 -13.57 -12.77 -24.89
C GLY A 194 -13.05 -13.11 -26.30
N ASN A 195 -13.66 -12.51 -27.33
CA ASN A 195 -13.22 -12.71 -28.72
C ASN A 195 -11.84 -12.08 -28.99
N LEU A 196 -11.49 -10.97 -28.32
CA LEU A 196 -10.19 -10.33 -28.45
C LEU A 196 -9.09 -11.15 -27.77
N LEU A 197 -9.36 -11.65 -26.55
CA LEU A 197 -8.42 -12.48 -25.80
C LEU A 197 -8.10 -13.79 -26.52
N ASN A 198 -9.10 -14.45 -27.13
CA ASN A 198 -8.85 -15.65 -27.93
C ASN A 198 -7.99 -15.35 -29.18
N ARG A 199 -8.25 -14.23 -29.87
CA ARG A 199 -7.45 -13.81 -31.03
C ARG A 199 -6.00 -13.51 -30.69
N VAL A 200 -5.74 -12.96 -29.51
CA VAL A 200 -4.38 -12.72 -28.98
C VAL A 200 -3.72 -14.05 -28.62
N LYS A 201 -4.47 -15.00 -28.04
CA LYS A 201 -3.97 -16.32 -27.66
C LYS A 201 -3.57 -17.18 -28.85
N ASP A 202 -4.32 -17.09 -29.95
CA ASP A 202 -4.03 -17.81 -31.20
C ASP A 202 -2.78 -17.24 -31.89
N LYS A 203 -2.59 -15.91 -31.88
CA LYS A 203 -1.38 -15.25 -32.41
C LYS A 203 -0.10 -15.52 -31.61
N LEU A 204 -0.22 -15.89 -30.34
CA LEU A 204 0.92 -16.24 -29.48
C LEU A 204 1.29 -17.73 -29.58
N ARG A 205 0.56 -18.51 -30.37
CA ARG A 205 0.77 -19.95 -30.58
C ARG A 205 1.38 -20.30 -31.95
N GLU A 206 1.50 -19.34 -32.85
CA GLU A 206 2.32 -19.39 -34.07
C GLU A 206 3.72 -18.86 -33.78
#